data_AF-A0A2E4S928-F1
#
_entry.id   AF-A0A2E4S928-F1
#
_cell.length_a   1.000
_cell.length_b   1.000
_cell.length_c   1.000
_cell.angle_alpha   90.00
_cell.angle_beta   90.00
_cell.angle_gamma   90.00
#
_symmetry.space_group_name_H-M   'P 1'
#
loop_
_entity.id
_entity.type
_entity.pdbx_description
1 polymer ?
#
loop_
_entity_poly.entity_id
_entity_poly.type
_entity_poly.pdbx_seq_one_letter_code
_entity_poly.pdbx_strand_id
1 'polypeptide(L)'
;MVRYLLISMLLFPILGFCQLTIGNGYHVLEITGAATTYYNYRFLKPDLNDFKKNRFKLRDAQVQFEGRMGDKYEYELQFDLVDLAGSALEPDPENPGLMDCFLIYKGISWFDIKVGWSKTPYSRSSLIPFIYSPYWQRPEFLRGDIFSRRDVGVTIQGTYWKQRLNVFLGAYTGLGEVSLKGNNDRSGKLEYMTRIELAYPSRYK
;
A
#
# COMPACT_ATOMS: atom_id res chain seq x y z
N MET A 1 33.13 -8.79 -20.35
CA MET A 1 31.80 -9.44 -20.43
C MET A 1 30.82 -8.90 -19.37
N VAL A 2 31.13 -8.99 -18.08
CA VAL A 2 30.23 -8.53 -16.97
C VAL A 2 29.78 -7.05 -17.12
N ARG A 3 30.67 -6.14 -17.56
CA ARG A 3 30.33 -4.72 -17.77
C ARG A 3 29.30 -4.50 -18.88
N TYR A 4 29.35 -5.26 -19.98
CA TYR A 4 28.37 -5.14 -21.08
C TYR A 4 27.03 -5.78 -20.72
N LEU A 5 27.03 -6.84 -19.90
CA LEU A 5 25.82 -7.49 -19.39
C LEU A 5 25.07 -6.60 -18.36
N LEU A 6 25.82 -5.83 -17.56
CA LEU A 6 25.26 -4.82 -16.65
C LEU A 6 24.64 -3.63 -17.42
N ILE A 7 25.26 -3.21 -18.54
CA ILE A 7 24.72 -2.18 -19.42
C ILE A 7 23.44 -2.68 -20.12
N SER A 8 23.38 -3.95 -20.54
CA SER A 8 22.15 -4.49 -21.13
C SER A 8 21.03 -4.66 -20.09
N MET A 9 21.34 -4.96 -18.82
CA MET A 9 20.36 -5.01 -17.73
C MET A 9 19.84 -3.63 -17.29
N LEU A 10 20.61 -2.55 -17.47
CA LEU A 10 20.15 -1.17 -17.25
C LEU A 10 19.01 -0.77 -18.20
N LEU A 11 18.82 -1.48 -19.32
CA LEU A 11 17.79 -1.20 -20.32
C LEU A 11 16.46 -1.92 -20.07
N PHE A 12 16.34 -2.75 -19.03
CA PHE A 12 15.13 -3.54 -18.75
C PHE A 12 14.60 -3.41 -17.31
N PRO A 13 14.33 -2.20 -16.77
CA PRO A 13 13.31 -2.09 -15.74
C PRO A 13 11.96 -2.43 -16.39
N ILE A 14 11.56 -3.69 -16.30
CA ILE A 14 10.25 -4.13 -16.80
C ILE A 14 9.25 -3.83 -15.70
N LEU A 15 8.39 -2.86 -15.99
CA LEU A 15 7.18 -2.60 -15.26
C LEU A 15 6.07 -3.26 -16.08
N GLY A 16 5.65 -4.45 -15.65
CA GLY A 16 4.57 -5.18 -16.29
C GLY A 16 3.26 -4.92 -15.55
N PHE A 17 2.27 -4.37 -16.24
CA PHE A 17 0.90 -4.24 -15.72
C PHE A 17 -0.04 -5.13 -16.53
N CYS A 18 -0.92 -5.84 -15.83
CA CYS A 18 -2.05 -6.50 -16.43
C CYS A 18 -3.28 -6.28 -15.56
N GLN A 19 -4.45 -6.23 -16.21
CA GLN A 19 -5.73 -6.05 -15.55
C GLN A 19 -6.78 -6.90 -16.26
N LEU A 20 -7.62 -7.58 -15.48
CA LEU A 20 -8.77 -8.33 -15.95
C LEU A 20 -9.98 -7.95 -15.12
N THR A 21 -11.04 -7.47 -15.78
CA THR A 21 -12.31 -7.13 -15.12
C THR A 21 -13.38 -8.14 -15.51
N ILE A 22 -14.05 -8.72 -14.49
CA ILE A 22 -15.14 -9.67 -14.63
C ILE A 22 -16.36 -9.08 -13.92
N GLY A 23 -17.49 -8.99 -14.61
CA GLY A 23 -18.70 -8.45 -13.98
C GLY A 23 -19.92 -8.44 -14.88
N ASN A 24 -21.06 -8.14 -14.28
CA ASN A 24 -22.36 -7.97 -14.96
C ASN A 24 -22.87 -6.52 -14.90
N GLY A 25 -22.00 -5.57 -14.56
CA GLY A 25 -22.34 -4.16 -14.39
C GLY A 25 -22.88 -3.79 -13.01
N TYR A 26 -23.46 -4.72 -12.26
CA TYR A 26 -23.90 -4.51 -10.87
C TYR A 26 -22.91 -5.11 -9.85
N HIS A 27 -22.34 -6.26 -10.18
CA HIS A 27 -21.21 -6.88 -9.48
C HIS A 27 -19.98 -6.81 -10.38
N VAL A 28 -18.86 -6.39 -9.81
CA VAL A 28 -17.59 -6.27 -10.52
C VAL A 28 -16.47 -6.83 -9.64
N LEU A 29 -15.59 -7.58 -10.26
CA LEU A 29 -14.29 -7.98 -9.75
C LEU A 29 -13.25 -7.53 -10.77
N GLU A 30 -12.23 -6.84 -10.29
CA GLU A 30 -11.04 -6.48 -11.03
C GLU A 30 -9.83 -7.18 -10.41
N ILE A 31 -9.03 -7.79 -11.27
CA ILE A 31 -7.79 -8.47 -10.93
C ILE A 31 -6.66 -7.73 -11.62
N THR A 32 -5.80 -7.09 -10.82
CA THR A 32 -4.69 -6.28 -11.31
C THR A 32 -3.37 -6.88 -10.83
N GLY A 33 -2.41 -7.01 -11.75
CA GLY A 33 -1.07 -7.51 -11.48
C GLY A 33 -0.03 -6.45 -11.84
N ALA A 34 0.98 -6.28 -10.97
CA ALA A 34 2.10 -5.40 -11.21
C ALA A 34 3.41 -6.06 -10.77
N ALA A 35 4.40 -6.15 -11.67
CA ALA A 35 5.73 -6.62 -11.33
C ALA A 35 6.76 -5.53 -11.64
N THR A 36 7.70 -5.32 -10.70
CA THR A 36 8.77 -4.35 -10.87
C THR A 36 10.13 -4.94 -10.50
N THR A 37 11.12 -4.69 -11.34
CA THR A 37 12.52 -5.06 -11.08
C THR A 37 13.38 -3.82 -10.95
N TYR A 38 14.48 -3.91 -10.21
CA TYR A 38 15.49 -2.86 -10.18
C TYR A 38 16.90 -3.42 -10.25
N TYR A 39 17.79 -2.61 -10.82
CA TYR A 39 19.23 -2.75 -10.63
C TYR A 39 19.73 -1.61 -9.76
N ASN A 40 20.45 -1.93 -8.68
CA ASN A 40 21.07 -0.94 -7.81
C ASN A 40 22.59 -1.13 -7.89
N TYR A 41 23.29 -0.06 -8.29
CA TYR A 41 24.75 0.04 -8.21
C TYR A 41 25.12 0.97 -7.06
N ARG A 42 25.82 0.42 -6.06
CA ARG A 42 26.29 1.16 -4.90
C ARG A 42 27.70 1.69 -5.16
N PHE A 43 27.84 3.01 -5.14
CA PHE A 43 29.15 3.64 -5.05
C PHE A 43 29.74 3.37 -3.67
N LEU A 44 30.88 2.68 -3.64
CA LEU A 44 31.60 2.38 -2.43
C LEU A 44 32.76 3.37 -2.25
N LYS A 45 33.16 3.62 -1.00
CA LYS A 45 34.42 4.32 -0.72
C LYS A 45 35.59 3.49 -1.27
N PRO A 46 36.72 4.12 -1.65
CA PRO A 46 37.85 3.42 -2.29
C PRO A 46 38.32 2.14 -1.58
N ASP A 47 38.21 2.10 -0.25
CA ASP A 47 38.71 0.98 0.56
C ASP A 47 37.64 -0.09 0.85
N LEU A 48 36.41 0.10 0.35
CA LEU A 48 35.30 -0.84 0.52
C LEU A 48 35.07 -1.61 -0.78
N ASN A 49 35.37 -2.90 -0.78
CA ASN A 49 35.19 -3.80 -1.93
C ASN A 49 33.97 -4.73 -1.78
N ASP A 50 33.00 -4.39 -0.91
CA ASP A 50 31.78 -5.20 -0.77
C ASP A 50 30.75 -4.88 -1.86
N PHE A 51 30.94 -5.53 -3.02
CA PHE A 51 30.01 -5.44 -4.14
C PHE A 51 28.74 -6.28 -3.98
N LYS A 52 28.52 -6.98 -2.84
CA LYS A 52 27.29 -7.77 -2.62
C LYS A 52 26.02 -6.93 -2.65
N LYS A 53 26.14 -5.61 -2.48
CA LYS A 53 25.04 -4.66 -2.54
C LYS A 53 24.76 -4.11 -3.95
N ASN A 54 25.57 -4.48 -4.95
CA ASN A 54 25.24 -4.32 -6.36
C ASN A 54 24.29 -5.43 -6.77
N ARG A 55 23.01 -5.13 -6.92
CA ARG A 55 21.96 -6.15 -6.95
C ARG A 55 20.92 -5.85 -8.01
N PHE A 56 20.64 -6.87 -8.82
CA PHE A 56 19.45 -6.97 -9.64
C PHE A 56 18.42 -7.80 -8.86
N LYS A 57 17.27 -7.21 -8.54
CA LYS A 57 16.25 -7.87 -7.72
C LYS A 57 14.87 -7.66 -8.35
N LEU A 58 14.01 -8.67 -8.26
CA LEU A 58 12.57 -8.46 -8.31
C LEU A 58 12.18 -7.72 -7.03
N ARG A 59 11.64 -6.52 -7.21
CA ARG A 59 11.30 -5.63 -6.11
C ARG A 59 9.97 -6.03 -5.52
N ASP A 60 8.94 -5.93 -6.37
CA ASP A 60 7.54 -6.05 -6.04
C ASP A 60 6.91 -6.98 -7.10
N ALA A 61 6.05 -7.89 -6.67
CA ALA A 61 5.17 -8.68 -7.54
C ALA A 61 3.78 -8.69 -6.92
N GLN A 62 3.06 -7.60 -7.16
CA GLN A 62 1.78 -7.32 -6.54
C GLN A 62 0.63 -7.90 -7.33
N VAL A 63 -0.33 -8.46 -6.59
CA VAL A 63 -1.63 -8.88 -7.11
C VAL A 63 -2.69 -8.20 -6.27
N GLN A 64 -3.68 -7.62 -6.94
CA GLN A 64 -4.81 -6.93 -6.35
C GLN A 64 -6.11 -7.51 -6.89
N PHE A 65 -7.02 -7.81 -5.98
CA PHE A 65 -8.41 -8.14 -6.24
C PHE A 65 -9.24 -7.04 -5.62
N GLU A 66 -9.85 -6.19 -6.45
CA GLU A 66 -10.76 -5.16 -5.99
C GLU A 66 -12.12 -5.33 -6.65
N GLY A 67 -13.17 -4.88 -6.00
CA GLY A 67 -14.48 -5.02 -6.60
C GLY A 67 -15.59 -4.45 -5.78
N ARG A 68 -16.80 -4.60 -6.32
CA ARG A 68 -18.03 -4.18 -5.67
C ARG A 68 -19.12 -5.22 -5.79
N MET A 69 -19.92 -5.32 -4.73
CA MET A 69 -21.14 -6.11 -4.71
C MET A 69 -22.35 -5.19 -4.64
N GLY A 70 -22.93 -4.92 -5.82
CA GLY A 70 -23.99 -3.94 -5.96
C GLY A 70 -23.49 -2.53 -5.69
N ASP A 71 -24.33 -1.73 -5.02
CA ASP A 71 -24.03 -0.33 -4.70
C ASP A 71 -23.64 -0.14 -3.22
N LYS A 72 -23.64 -1.22 -2.43
CA LYS A 72 -23.49 -1.15 -0.97
C LYS A 72 -22.16 -1.65 -0.45
N TYR A 73 -21.42 -2.43 -1.22
CA TYR A 73 -20.19 -3.06 -0.74
C TYR A 73 -19.08 -2.91 -1.76
N GLU A 74 -17.91 -2.51 -1.27
CA GLU A 74 -16.63 -2.59 -2.00
C GLU A 74 -15.65 -3.40 -1.19
N TYR A 75 -14.75 -4.10 -1.84
CA TYR A 75 -13.73 -4.91 -1.18
C TYR A 75 -12.41 -4.79 -1.94
N GLU A 76 -11.32 -4.98 -1.20
CA GLU A 76 -9.98 -5.00 -1.75
C GLU A 76 -9.14 -6.04 -1.00
N LEU A 77 -8.43 -6.87 -1.75
CA LEU A 77 -7.38 -7.76 -1.28
C LEU A 77 -6.15 -7.53 -2.17
N GLN A 78 -5.08 -7.00 -1.59
CA GLN A 78 -3.82 -6.75 -2.26
C GLN A 78 -2.68 -7.40 -1.48
N PHE A 79 -1.78 -8.07 -2.19
CA PHE A 79 -0.57 -8.65 -1.61
C PHE A 79 0.61 -8.56 -2.58
N ASP A 80 1.81 -8.55 -2.01
CA ASP A 80 3.09 -8.63 -2.72
C ASP A 80 3.70 -10.01 -2.53
N LEU A 81 3.81 -10.77 -3.62
CA LEU A 81 4.35 -12.12 -3.61
C LEU A 81 5.84 -12.16 -3.24
N VAL A 82 6.61 -11.12 -3.57
CA VAL A 82 8.05 -11.06 -3.25
C VAL A 82 8.23 -10.98 -1.75
N ASP A 83 7.49 -10.08 -1.11
CA ASP A 83 7.58 -9.92 0.33
C ASP A 83 6.91 -11.07 1.06
N LEU A 84 5.76 -11.58 0.62
CA LEU A 84 5.17 -12.80 1.21
C LEU A 84 6.14 -14.00 1.22
N ALA A 85 6.92 -14.17 0.14
CA ALA A 85 7.92 -15.23 0.06
C ALA A 85 9.18 -14.94 0.92
N GLY A 86 9.48 -13.67 1.19
CA GLY A 86 10.67 -13.24 1.92
C GLY A 86 10.45 -12.86 3.39
N SER A 87 9.22 -12.59 3.81
CA SER A 87 8.85 -11.94 5.08
C SER A 87 8.77 -12.89 6.27
N ALA A 88 9.36 -14.09 6.17
CA ALA A 88 9.32 -15.10 7.24
C ALA A 88 10.04 -14.66 8.54
N LEU A 89 10.82 -13.57 8.51
CA LEU A 89 11.69 -13.19 9.64
C LEU A 89 11.36 -11.82 10.23
N GLU A 90 11.15 -10.76 9.43
CA GLU A 90 10.74 -9.42 9.92
C GLU A 90 9.86 -8.70 8.88
N PRO A 91 8.69 -8.16 9.27
CA PRO A 91 7.80 -7.44 8.36
C PRO A 91 8.42 -6.06 8.07
N ASP A 92 8.68 -5.78 6.79
CA ASP A 92 8.97 -4.43 6.32
C ASP A 92 7.65 -3.63 6.32
N PRO A 93 7.48 -2.59 7.14
CA PRO A 93 6.25 -1.81 7.14
C PRO A 93 5.99 -1.11 5.79
N GLU A 94 7.04 -0.93 4.98
CA GLU A 94 6.87 -0.42 3.63
C GLU A 94 6.15 -1.44 2.73
N ASN A 95 6.52 -2.72 2.87
CA ASN A 95 6.05 -3.86 2.07
C ASN A 95 5.81 -5.12 2.95
N PRO A 96 4.69 -5.17 3.70
CA PRO A 96 4.43 -6.24 4.69
C PRO A 96 3.97 -7.58 4.08
N GLY A 97 4.11 -7.79 2.77
CA GLY A 97 3.56 -8.94 2.05
C GLY A 97 2.04 -8.83 1.85
N LEU A 98 1.25 -8.71 2.93
CA LEU A 98 -0.18 -8.36 2.83
C LEU A 98 -0.34 -6.84 2.80
N MET A 99 -0.67 -6.28 1.64
CA MET A 99 -0.77 -4.84 1.44
C MET A 99 -2.09 -4.30 1.98
N ASP A 100 -3.22 -4.71 1.44
CA ASP A 100 -4.52 -4.20 1.85
C ASP A 100 -5.54 -5.36 1.85
N CYS A 101 -6.42 -5.42 2.84
CA CYS A 101 -7.46 -6.45 2.96
C CYS A 101 -8.63 -5.87 3.75
N PHE A 102 -9.61 -5.30 3.07
CA PHE A 102 -10.70 -4.59 3.71
C PHE A 102 -12.02 -4.69 2.93
N LEU A 103 -13.11 -4.38 3.64
CA LEU A 103 -14.46 -4.21 3.11
C LEU A 103 -14.93 -2.77 3.41
N ILE A 104 -15.59 -2.13 2.46
CA ILE A 104 -16.28 -0.86 2.64
C ILE A 104 -17.78 -1.09 2.48
N TYR A 105 -18.55 -0.65 3.47
CA TYR A 105 -20.00 -0.57 3.41
C TYR A 105 -20.44 0.87 3.09
N LYS A 106 -21.24 1.02 2.02
CA LYS A 106 -21.75 2.29 1.47
C LYS A 106 -23.26 2.45 1.58
N GLY A 107 -23.90 1.66 2.44
CA GLY A 107 -25.37 1.71 2.59
C GLY A 107 -25.90 2.93 3.35
N ILE A 108 -25.01 3.80 3.85
CA ILE A 108 -25.37 5.00 4.62
C ILE A 108 -25.09 6.23 3.76
N SER A 109 -26.05 7.16 3.71
CA SER A 109 -26.02 8.27 2.74
C SER A 109 -24.96 9.35 3.00
N TRP A 110 -24.41 9.41 4.21
CA TRP A 110 -23.53 10.49 4.65
C TRP A 110 -22.12 10.05 5.01
N PHE A 111 -21.86 8.74 5.12
CA PHE A 111 -20.53 8.20 5.31
C PHE A 111 -20.46 6.73 4.89
N ASP A 112 -19.25 6.28 4.58
CA ASP A 112 -18.92 4.88 4.36
C ASP A 112 -18.21 4.32 5.59
N ILE A 113 -18.38 3.01 5.82
CA ILE A 113 -17.68 2.28 6.89
C ILE A 113 -16.68 1.33 6.24
N LYS A 114 -15.39 1.55 6.46
CA LYS A 114 -14.30 0.64 6.07
C LYS A 114 -13.90 -0.21 7.26
N VAL A 115 -13.81 -1.52 7.08
CA VAL A 115 -13.35 -2.46 8.12
C VAL A 115 -12.29 -3.37 7.52
N GLY A 116 -11.19 -3.57 8.24
CA GLY A 116 -10.16 -4.55 7.88
C GLY A 116 -8.74 -4.01 8.03
N TRP A 117 -7.81 -4.70 7.39
CA TRP A 117 -6.39 -4.36 7.30
C TRP A 117 -6.19 -3.35 6.17
N SER A 118 -5.79 -2.13 6.51
CA SER A 118 -5.50 -1.14 5.47
C SER A 118 -4.64 0.01 5.97
N LYS A 119 -4.24 0.88 5.04
CA LYS A 119 -3.51 2.10 5.41
C LYS A 119 -4.31 2.98 6.37
N THR A 120 -3.64 3.37 7.45
CA THR A 120 -4.18 4.34 8.40
C THR A 120 -4.26 5.72 7.73
N PRO A 121 -5.24 6.58 8.09
CA PRO A 121 -5.48 7.86 7.44
C PRO A 121 -4.45 8.91 7.88
N TYR A 122 -3.16 8.57 7.84
CA TYR A 122 -2.07 9.44 8.24
C TYR A 122 -1.06 9.61 7.09
N SER A 123 -0.60 10.85 6.90
CA SER A 123 0.30 11.28 5.81
C SER A 123 -0.27 11.09 4.39
N ARG A 124 -0.10 12.10 3.53
CA ARG A 124 -0.51 11.98 2.12
C ARG A 124 0.38 11.03 1.33
N SER A 125 1.69 11.06 1.58
CA SER A 125 2.65 10.23 0.85
C SER A 125 2.62 8.76 1.30
N SER A 126 2.19 8.46 2.53
CA SER A 126 1.96 7.08 2.97
C SER A 126 0.76 6.44 2.26
N LEU A 127 -0.34 7.20 2.12
CA LEU A 127 -1.58 6.73 1.49
C LEU A 127 -1.42 6.44 -0.01
N ILE A 128 -0.59 7.20 -0.72
CA ILE A 128 -0.37 6.99 -2.16
C ILE A 128 0.22 5.59 -2.39
N PRO A 129 -0.38 4.77 -3.30
CA PRO A 129 0.20 3.50 -3.72
C PRO A 129 1.64 3.68 -4.21
N PHE A 130 2.50 2.72 -3.90
CA PHE A 130 3.93 2.87 -4.20
C PHE A 130 4.20 3.01 -5.71
N ILE A 131 3.43 2.33 -6.55
CA ILE A 131 3.49 2.44 -8.01
C ILE A 131 3.28 3.87 -8.55
N TYR A 132 2.63 4.74 -7.79
CA TYR A 132 2.41 6.15 -8.13
C TYR A 132 3.35 7.10 -7.36
N SER A 133 4.32 6.57 -6.62
CA SER A 133 5.36 7.34 -5.98
C SER A 133 6.35 7.85 -7.05
N PRO A 134 6.74 9.13 -7.03
CA PRO A 134 7.79 9.62 -7.91
C PRO A 134 9.18 9.10 -7.53
N TYR A 135 9.33 8.53 -6.33
CA TYR A 135 10.58 7.99 -5.80
C TYR A 135 10.51 6.49 -5.60
N TRP A 136 11.63 5.81 -5.88
CA TRP A 136 11.80 4.38 -5.67
C TRP A 136 11.88 3.97 -4.19
N GLN A 137 11.84 4.89 -3.24
CA GLN A 137 11.70 4.62 -1.82
C GLN A 137 10.94 5.78 -1.18
N ARG A 138 10.13 5.50 -0.16
CA ARG A 138 9.53 6.57 0.64
C ARG A 138 10.58 7.22 1.55
N PRO A 139 10.40 8.50 1.94
CA PRO A 139 11.21 9.12 2.98
C PRO A 139 11.18 8.28 4.27
N GLU A 140 12.30 8.15 4.98
CA GLU A 140 12.43 7.30 6.18
C GLU A 140 11.33 7.54 7.21
N PHE A 141 10.99 8.81 7.45
CA PHE A 141 9.92 9.19 8.37
C PHE A 141 8.55 8.55 8.01
N LEU A 142 8.34 8.22 6.74
CA LEU A 142 7.09 7.68 6.19
C LEU A 142 7.16 6.18 5.86
N ARG A 143 8.26 5.50 6.19
CA ARG A 143 8.45 4.06 5.87
C ARG A 143 7.81 3.12 6.89
N GLY A 144 7.37 3.65 8.03
CA GLY A 144 6.64 2.91 9.07
C GLY A 144 7.41 2.74 10.37
N ASP A 145 8.63 3.27 10.46
CA ASP A 145 9.48 3.18 11.65
C ASP A 145 9.00 4.09 12.80
N ILE A 146 8.29 5.18 12.47
CA ILE A 146 7.85 6.21 13.43
C ILE A 146 6.34 6.12 13.70
N PHE A 147 5.57 5.70 12.71
CA PHE A 147 4.13 5.47 12.83
C PHE A 147 3.76 4.26 11.98
N SER A 148 2.80 3.48 12.43
CA SER A 148 2.30 2.35 11.65
C SER A 148 1.56 2.84 10.41
N ARG A 149 1.96 2.34 9.24
CA ARG A 149 1.34 2.73 7.98
C ARG A 149 0.02 2.03 7.77
N ARG A 150 -0.09 0.80 8.29
CA ARG A 150 -1.28 -0.04 8.18
C ARG A 150 -1.61 -0.65 9.51
N ASP A 151 -2.90 -0.79 9.76
CA ASP A 151 -3.41 -1.49 10.94
C ASP A 151 -4.77 -2.13 10.62
N VAL A 152 -5.16 -3.10 11.43
CA VAL A 152 -6.53 -3.61 11.47
C VAL A 152 -7.40 -2.60 12.22
N GLY A 153 -8.53 -2.23 11.64
CA GLY A 153 -9.45 -1.32 12.31
C GLY A 153 -10.73 -1.04 11.57
N VAL A 154 -11.44 -0.03 12.08
CA VAL A 154 -12.66 0.52 11.50
C VAL A 154 -12.42 1.99 11.17
N THR A 155 -12.78 2.40 9.96
CA THR A 155 -12.70 3.80 9.51
C THR A 155 -14.06 4.25 9.02
N ILE A 156 -14.54 5.36 9.54
CA ILE A 156 -15.67 6.12 8.99
C ILE A 156 -15.10 7.18 8.06
N GLN A 157 -15.58 7.23 6.83
CA GLN A 157 -15.11 8.20 5.84
C GLN A 157 -16.26 8.87 5.11
N GLY A 158 -16.14 10.16 4.81
CA GLY A 158 -17.17 10.93 4.12
C GLY A 158 -16.56 11.99 3.21
N THR A 159 -17.21 12.20 2.07
CA THR A 159 -16.82 13.20 1.08
C THR A 159 -17.95 14.20 0.89
N TYR A 160 -17.66 15.48 1.11
CA TYR A 160 -18.65 16.55 1.18
C TYR A 160 -18.30 17.71 0.24
N TRP A 161 -19.28 18.59 0.01
CA TRP A 161 -19.12 19.83 -0.78
C TRP A 161 -18.51 19.59 -2.17
N LYS A 162 -19.04 18.61 -2.90
CA LYS A 162 -18.53 18.22 -4.23
C LYS A 162 -17.04 17.84 -4.21
N GLN A 163 -16.66 16.96 -3.28
CA GLN A 163 -15.28 16.47 -3.10
C GLN A 163 -14.27 17.52 -2.62
N ARG A 164 -14.72 18.60 -1.99
CA ARG A 164 -13.83 19.61 -1.40
C ARG A 164 -13.41 19.27 0.02
N LEU A 165 -14.27 18.56 0.76
CA LEU A 165 -14.01 18.18 2.15
C LEU A 165 -14.05 16.66 2.24
N ASN A 166 -12.92 16.04 2.59
CA ASN A 166 -12.85 14.63 2.93
C ASN A 166 -12.57 14.50 4.43
N VAL A 167 -13.36 13.69 5.13
CA VAL A 167 -13.19 13.44 6.56
C VAL A 167 -13.00 11.94 6.77
N PHE A 168 -12.01 11.58 7.58
CA PHE A 168 -11.70 10.22 7.96
C PHE A 168 -11.56 10.17 9.48
N LEU A 169 -12.27 9.24 10.10
CA LEU A 169 -12.22 8.95 11.54
C LEU A 169 -12.00 7.46 11.71
N GLY A 170 -10.87 7.07 12.28
CA GLY A 170 -10.48 5.67 12.41
C GLY A 170 -10.18 5.27 13.84
N ALA A 171 -10.50 4.02 14.16
CA ALA A 171 -10.07 3.32 15.37
C ALA A 171 -9.37 2.01 14.97
N TYR A 172 -8.16 1.81 15.46
CA TYR A 172 -7.24 0.73 15.09
C TYR A 172 -6.70 0.01 16.31
N THR A 173 -6.08 -1.16 16.11
CA THR A 173 -5.51 -1.94 17.22
C THR A 173 -4.34 -1.24 17.92
N GLY A 174 -3.65 -0.32 17.24
CA GLY A 174 -2.43 0.33 17.74
C GLY A 174 -1.18 -0.56 17.67
N LEU A 175 -1.29 -1.73 17.03
CA LEU A 175 -0.19 -2.67 16.83
C LEU A 175 0.45 -2.54 15.45
N GLY A 176 -0.21 -1.83 14.54
CA GLY A 176 0.25 -1.68 13.17
C GLY A 176 0.45 -3.01 12.45
N GLU A 177 1.57 -3.12 11.74
CA GLU A 177 2.01 -4.29 10.98
C GLU A 177 2.26 -5.55 11.82
N VAL A 178 2.36 -5.41 13.15
CA VAL A 178 2.46 -6.56 14.07
C VAL A 178 1.10 -7.22 14.30
N SER A 179 -0.02 -6.54 14.07
CA SER A 179 -1.38 -7.09 14.27
C SER A 179 -1.63 -8.36 13.46
N LEU A 180 -0.96 -8.53 12.31
CA LEU A 180 -1.05 -9.73 11.47
C LEU A 180 -0.37 -10.97 12.08
N LYS A 181 0.46 -10.81 13.12
CA LYS A 181 1.21 -11.90 13.77
C LYS A 181 0.47 -12.54 14.95
N GLY A 182 -0.73 -12.07 15.29
CA GLY A 182 -1.64 -12.72 16.23
C GLY A 182 -1.41 -12.43 17.73
N ASN A 183 -0.41 -11.63 18.09
CA ASN A 183 -0.29 -11.13 19.46
C ASN A 183 -1.13 -9.85 19.62
N ASN A 184 -2.14 -9.89 20.48
CA ASN A 184 -2.90 -8.70 20.84
C ASN A 184 -2.12 -7.81 21.82
N ASP A 185 -2.38 -6.50 21.76
CA ASP A 185 -1.90 -5.58 22.77
C ASP A 185 -2.51 -5.95 24.13
N ARG A 186 -1.65 -6.17 25.12
CA ARG A 186 -2.06 -6.43 26.51
C ARG A 186 -2.81 -5.27 27.13
N SER A 187 -2.61 -4.04 26.63
CA SER A 187 -3.26 -2.85 27.17
C SER A 187 -4.72 -2.70 26.71
N GLY A 188 -5.10 -3.35 25.59
CA GLY A 188 -6.42 -3.25 24.98
C GLY A 188 -6.79 -1.84 24.52
N LYS A 189 -5.82 -0.92 24.43
CA LYS A 189 -6.05 0.46 24.03
C LYS A 189 -6.07 0.54 22.51
N LEU A 190 -7.14 1.13 21.98
CA LEU A 190 -7.23 1.43 20.56
C LEU A 190 -6.42 2.69 20.23
N GLU A 191 -5.88 2.71 19.02
CA GLU A 191 -5.31 3.92 18.43
C GLU A 191 -6.39 4.64 17.60
N TYR A 192 -6.55 5.94 17.82
CA TYR A 192 -7.53 6.75 17.11
C TYR A 192 -6.83 7.71 16.17
N MET A 193 -7.29 7.77 14.92
CA MET A 193 -6.76 8.69 13.93
C MET A 193 -7.85 9.51 13.28
N THR A 194 -7.55 10.78 13.01
CA THR A 194 -8.44 11.69 12.31
C THR A 194 -7.68 12.37 11.19
N ARG A 195 -8.33 12.49 10.04
CA ARG A 195 -7.82 13.27 8.91
C ARG A 195 -8.94 14.07 8.29
N ILE A 196 -8.63 15.34 8.04
CA ILE A 196 -9.50 16.26 7.32
C ILE A 196 -8.69 16.78 6.15
N GLU A 197 -9.23 16.63 4.95
CA GLU A 197 -8.63 17.17 3.72
C GLU A 197 -9.53 18.24 3.13
N LEU A 198 -8.92 19.36 2.77
CA LEU A 198 -9.56 20.44 2.02
C LEU A 198 -8.89 20.55 0.65
N ALA A 199 -9.67 20.38 -0.42
CA ALA A 199 -9.21 20.47 -1.79
C ALA A 199 -9.72 21.76 -2.46
N TYR A 200 -8.79 22.58 -2.97
CA TYR A 200 -9.09 23.76 -3.78
C TYR A 200 -8.09 23.85 -4.95
N PRO A 201 -8.55 23.99 -6.22
CA PRO A 201 -9.94 24.00 -6.67
C PRO A 201 -10.61 22.63 -6.55
N SER A 202 -11.94 22.62 -6.68
CA SER A 202 -12.76 21.39 -6.73
C SER A 202 -12.33 20.51 -7.92
N ARG A 203 -12.21 19.19 -7.69
CA ARG A 203 -12.03 18.21 -8.78
C ARG A 203 -13.29 18.07 -9.63
N TYR A 204 -14.45 18.29 -9.02
CA TYR A 204 -15.72 18.41 -9.73
C TYR A 204 -15.77 19.76 -10.44
N LYS A 205 -15.86 19.75 -11.77
CA LYS A 205 -16.17 20.95 -12.56
C LYS A 205 -17.65 21.28 -12.48
#